data_AF-A0A6B0X5N9-F1
#
_entry.id   AF-A0A6B0X5N9-F1
#
_cell.length_a   1.000
_cell.length_b   1.000
_cell.length_c   1.000
_cell.angle_alpha   90.00
_cell.angle_beta   90.00
_cell.angle_gamma   90.00
#
_symmetry.space_group_name_H-M   'P 1'
#
loop_
_entity.id
_entity.type
_entity.pdbx_description
1 polymer ?
#
loop_
_entity_poly.entity_id
_entity_poly.type
_entity_poly.pdbx_seq_one_letter_code
_entity_poly.pdbx_strand_id
1 'polypeptide(L)'
;GLIVLVCILFTTVSSLIPPYLLKVIIDDILLPKQLEWLILAVSVLAGLMLAELVISSVSDYLYAWISNCIVRDLRIDLFSHLMTVALDFHNRQNTGDVVFRLSNDIGVIQSVLSASVLRFLYSFLTLIGLIAVLCWMAVDLFLLSMAVVPFFVLNLIYFQPQIKKVVEVIQHKGSDIYRSGLTHSSWE
;
A
#
# COMPACT_ATOMS: atom_id res chain seq x y z
N GLY A 1 0.39 -6.99 -18.20
CA GLY A 1 1.86 -7.01 -18.06
C GLY A 1 2.48 -5.69 -18.49
N LEU A 2 2.77 -5.52 -19.79
CA LEU A 2 3.48 -4.34 -20.33
C LEU A 2 2.80 -2.99 -20.02
N ILE A 3 1.48 -2.90 -20.17
CA ILE A 3 0.70 -1.68 -19.88
C ILE A 3 0.84 -1.26 -18.41
N VAL A 4 0.83 -2.22 -17.48
CA VAL A 4 1.01 -1.96 -16.04
C VAL A 4 2.40 -1.42 -15.77
N LEU A 5 3.43 -2.03 -16.37
CA LEU A 5 4.81 -1.63 -16.19
C LEU A 5 5.05 -0.22 -16.73
N VAL A 6 4.47 0.11 -17.90
CA VAL A 6 4.49 1.45 -18.48
C VAL A 6 3.75 2.46 -17.59
N CYS A 7 2.56 2.11 -17.08
CA CYS A 7 1.83 2.97 -16.14
C CYS A 7 2.60 3.18 -14.84
N ILE A 8 3.25 2.15 -14.29
CA ILE A 8 4.07 2.25 -13.07
C ILE A 8 5.25 3.20 -13.29
N LEU A 9 5.98 3.03 -14.40
CA LEU A 9 7.07 3.93 -14.75
C LEU A 9 6.57 5.37 -14.89
N PHE A 10 5.43 5.56 -15.55
CA PHE A 10 4.83 6.87 -15.72
C PHE A 10 4.36 7.51 -14.40
N THR A 11 3.71 6.75 -13.52
CA THR A 11 3.36 7.23 -12.17
C THR A 11 4.58 7.53 -11.33
N THR A 12 5.63 6.73 -11.44
CA THR A 12 6.86 6.97 -10.68
C THR A 12 7.47 8.29 -11.11
N VAL A 13 7.58 8.54 -12.42
CA VAL A 13 8.05 9.83 -12.95
C VAL A 13 7.15 10.99 -12.49
N SER A 14 5.82 10.82 -12.55
CA SER A 14 4.89 11.86 -12.07
C SER A 14 4.99 12.12 -10.57
N SER A 15 5.23 11.09 -9.75
CA SER A 15 5.38 11.22 -8.28
C SER A 15 6.65 11.98 -7.85
N LEU A 16 7.56 12.25 -8.79
CA LEU A 16 8.77 13.02 -8.57
C LEU A 16 8.67 14.49 -8.95
N ILE A 17 7.55 14.88 -9.57
CA ILE A 17 7.27 16.27 -9.88
C ILE A 17 7.26 17.14 -8.59
N PRO A 18 6.64 16.71 -7.47
CA PRO A 18 6.65 17.50 -6.23
C PRO A 18 8.05 17.77 -5.64
N PRO A 19 8.92 16.77 -5.39
CA PRO A 19 10.24 17.04 -4.82
C PRO A 19 11.14 17.83 -5.77
N TYR A 20 11.03 17.62 -7.09
CA TYR A 20 11.77 18.43 -8.08
C TYR A 20 11.36 19.89 -8.02
N LEU A 21 10.06 20.18 -8.02
CA LEU A 21 9.59 21.56 -7.96
C LEU A 21 9.85 22.22 -6.61
N LEU A 22 9.77 21.46 -5.52
CA LEU A 22 10.06 21.99 -4.19
C LEU A 22 11.54 22.42 -4.10
N LYS A 23 12.45 21.67 -4.74
CA LYS A 23 13.85 22.09 -4.93
C LYS A 23 13.95 23.41 -5.72
N VAL A 24 13.29 23.51 -6.88
CA VAL A 24 13.29 24.73 -7.72
C VAL A 24 12.73 25.94 -6.96
N ILE A 25 11.68 25.76 -6.15
CA ILE A 25 11.10 26.85 -5.35
C ILE A 25 12.06 27.31 -4.26
N ILE A 26 12.72 26.38 -3.58
CA ILE A 26 13.69 26.72 -2.53
C ILE A 26 14.93 27.40 -3.12
N ASP A 27 15.49 26.86 -4.21
CA ASP A 27 16.75 27.34 -4.78
C ASP A 27 16.58 28.61 -5.63
N ASP A 28 15.53 28.73 -6.45
CA ASP A 28 15.42 29.84 -7.41
C ASP A 28 14.50 30.99 -6.96
N ILE A 29 13.57 30.76 -6.02
CA ILE A 29 12.51 31.76 -5.70
C ILE A 29 12.64 32.35 -4.29
N LEU A 30 13.11 31.59 -3.30
CA LEU A 30 13.35 32.11 -1.95
C LEU A 30 14.59 33.03 -1.87
N LEU A 31 15.58 32.81 -2.72
CA LEU A 31 16.85 33.56 -2.74
C LEU A 31 16.74 35.00 -3.32
N PRO A 32 15.98 35.28 -4.40
CA PRO A 32 15.89 36.63 -4.96
C PRO A 32 14.73 37.52 -4.47
N LYS A 33 13.82 37.06 -3.60
CA LYS A 33 12.75 37.89 -2.95
C LYS A 33 11.82 38.68 -3.90
N GLN A 34 11.52 38.16 -5.10
CA GLN A 34 10.59 38.83 -6.04
C GLN A 34 9.19 38.21 -5.97
N LEU A 35 8.20 39.00 -5.52
CA LEU A 35 6.83 38.54 -5.24
C LEU A 35 6.08 38.04 -6.49
N GLU A 36 6.34 38.60 -7.67
CA GLU A 36 5.67 38.20 -8.92
C GLU A 36 6.10 36.80 -9.39
N TRP A 37 7.39 36.48 -9.31
CA TRP A 37 7.92 35.16 -9.63
C TRP A 37 7.44 34.09 -8.64
N LEU A 38 7.17 34.47 -7.39
CA LEU A 38 6.59 33.58 -6.40
C LEU A 38 5.18 33.13 -6.79
N ILE A 39 4.31 34.05 -7.24
CA ILE A 39 2.93 33.71 -7.64
C ILE A 39 2.94 32.81 -8.88
N LEU A 40 3.79 33.10 -9.86
CA LEU A 40 3.93 32.26 -11.05
C LEU A 40 4.43 30.86 -10.69
N ALA A 41 5.46 30.76 -9.84
CA ALA A 41 5.98 29.47 -9.39
C ALA A 41 4.96 28.65 -8.59
N VAL A 42 4.22 29.28 -7.68
CA VAL A 42 3.16 28.62 -6.90
C VAL A 42 2.01 28.16 -7.79
N SER A 43 1.61 28.96 -8.79
CA SER A 43 0.54 28.57 -9.73
C SER A 43 0.95 27.41 -10.64
N VAL A 44 2.20 27.40 -11.14
CA VAL A 44 2.77 26.28 -11.89
C VAL A 44 2.85 25.03 -11.03
N LEU A 45 3.28 25.17 -9.76
CA LEU A 45 3.30 24.05 -8.82
C LEU A 45 1.89 23.50 -8.56
N ALA A 46 0.91 24.36 -8.32
CA ALA A 46 -0.48 23.94 -8.12
C ALA A 46 -1.02 23.20 -9.36
N GLY A 47 -0.73 23.71 -10.57
CA GLY A 47 -1.11 23.05 -11.82
C GLY A 47 -0.47 21.67 -11.99
N LEU A 48 0.81 21.54 -11.65
CA LEU A 48 1.54 20.27 -11.70
C LEU A 48 1.05 19.27 -10.65
N MET A 49 0.74 19.70 -9.43
CA MET A 49 0.13 18.84 -8.40
C MET A 49 -1.26 18.35 -8.82
N LEU A 50 -2.05 19.20 -9.47
CA LEU A 50 -3.34 18.79 -10.02
C LEU A 50 -3.16 17.76 -11.15
N ALA A 51 -2.20 17.96 -12.03
CA ALA A 51 -1.90 17.00 -13.10
C ALA A 51 -1.43 15.65 -12.53
N GLU A 52 -0.55 15.67 -11.53
CA GLU A 52 -0.10 14.48 -10.82
C GLU A 52 -1.26 13.74 -10.16
N LEU A 53 -2.15 14.46 -9.47
CA LEU A 53 -3.34 13.88 -8.83
C LEU A 53 -4.22 13.13 -9.84
N VAL A 54 -4.41 13.70 -11.04
CA VAL A 54 -5.18 13.05 -12.12
C VAL A 54 -4.46 11.80 -12.61
N ILE A 55 -3.15 11.88 -12.87
CA ILE A 55 -2.35 10.75 -13.37
C ILE A 55 -2.29 9.61 -12.35
N SER A 56 -2.09 9.92 -11.07
CA SER A 56 -2.05 8.94 -9.99
C SER A 56 -3.41 8.25 -9.85
N SER A 57 -4.50 9.02 -9.86
CA SER A 57 -5.86 8.48 -9.74
C SER A 57 -6.22 7.54 -10.89
N VAL A 58 -5.87 7.91 -12.13
CA VAL A 58 -6.09 7.04 -13.30
C VAL A 58 -5.29 5.75 -13.17
N SER A 59 -4.05 5.84 -12.70
CA SER A 59 -3.18 4.67 -12.56
C SER A 59 -3.63 3.75 -11.43
N ASP A 60 -4.11 4.29 -10.32
CA ASP A 60 -4.72 3.52 -9.23
C ASP A 60 -5.99 2.79 -9.71
N TYR A 61 -6.81 3.45 -10.53
CA TYR A 61 -7.98 2.83 -11.14
C TYR A 61 -7.61 1.67 -12.07
N LEU A 62 -6.62 1.88 -12.95
CA LEU A 62 -6.10 0.83 -13.84
C LEU A 62 -5.53 -0.35 -13.04
N TYR A 63 -4.76 -0.06 -11.98
CA TYR A 63 -4.22 -1.08 -11.08
C TYR A 63 -5.34 -1.92 -10.46
N ALA A 64 -6.35 -1.27 -9.89
CA ALA A 64 -7.49 -1.96 -9.28
C ALA A 64 -8.25 -2.81 -10.30
N TRP A 65 -8.48 -2.29 -11.50
CA TRP A 65 -9.14 -3.02 -12.57
C TRP A 65 -8.37 -4.28 -12.97
N ILE A 66 -7.06 -4.18 -13.17
CA ILE A 66 -6.20 -5.30 -13.56
C ILE A 66 -6.10 -6.34 -12.45
N SER A 67 -5.95 -5.92 -11.19
CA SER A 67 -5.99 -6.81 -10.04
C SER A 67 -7.29 -7.62 -10.01
N ASN A 68 -8.43 -6.97 -10.25
CA ASN A 68 -9.73 -7.65 -10.28
C ASN A 68 -9.86 -8.62 -11.45
N CYS A 69 -9.35 -8.29 -12.65
CA CYS A 69 -9.32 -9.21 -13.77
C CYS A 69 -8.49 -10.47 -13.46
N ILE A 70 -7.29 -10.30 -12.91
CA ILE A 70 -6.41 -11.43 -12.56
C ILE A 70 -7.06 -12.31 -11.49
N VAL A 71 -7.68 -11.73 -10.46
CA VAL A 71 -8.43 -12.49 -9.44
C VAL A 71 -9.59 -13.26 -10.07
N ARG A 72 -10.35 -12.62 -10.97
CA ARG A 72 -11.48 -13.25 -11.66
C ARG A 72 -11.04 -14.45 -12.48
N ASP A 73 -9.98 -14.29 -13.28
CA ASP A 73 -9.49 -15.35 -14.17
C ASP A 73 -8.96 -16.53 -13.33
N LEU A 74 -8.25 -16.25 -12.23
CA LEU A 74 -7.79 -17.27 -11.29
C LEU A 74 -8.96 -18.00 -10.59
N ARG A 75 -10.08 -17.31 -10.33
CA ARG A 75 -11.31 -17.93 -9.81
C ARG A 75 -11.93 -18.90 -10.80
N ILE A 76 -11.96 -18.54 -12.08
CA ILE A 76 -12.50 -19.40 -13.14
C ILE A 76 -11.64 -20.66 -13.28
N ASP A 77 -10.31 -20.52 -13.32
CA ASP A 77 -9.39 -21.64 -13.47
C ASP A 77 -9.43 -22.61 -12.28
N LEU A 78 -9.43 -22.09 -11.05
CA LEU A 78 -9.52 -22.94 -9.85
C LEU A 78 -10.86 -23.66 -9.74
N PHE A 79 -11.96 -22.99 -10.09
CA PHE A 79 -13.28 -23.61 -10.08
C PHE A 79 -13.38 -24.73 -11.14
N SER A 80 -12.85 -24.49 -12.33
CA SER A 80 -12.77 -25.49 -13.41
C SER A 80 -11.93 -26.71 -13.02
N HIS A 81 -10.76 -26.49 -12.42
CA HIS A 81 -9.89 -27.56 -11.94
C HIS A 81 -10.54 -28.39 -10.83
N LEU A 82 -11.30 -27.75 -9.95
CA LEU A 82 -12.03 -28.45 -8.90
C LEU A 82 -13.19 -29.30 -9.40
N MET A 83 -13.93 -28.79 -10.38
CA MET A 83 -15.01 -29.55 -11.00
C MET A 83 -14.51 -30.79 -11.75
N THR A 84 -13.24 -30.82 -12.17
CA THR A 84 -12.65 -31.95 -12.90
C THR A 84 -12.00 -33.01 -12.00
N VAL A 85 -11.71 -32.69 -10.73
CA VAL A 85 -10.95 -33.58 -9.80
C VAL A 85 -11.85 -34.50 -8.94
N ALA A 86 -13.16 -34.29 -8.87
CA ALA A 86 -14.02 -35.01 -7.93
C ALA A 86 -15.09 -35.91 -8.59
N LEU A 87 -14.68 -37.09 -9.05
CA LEU A 87 -15.58 -38.26 -9.13
C LEU A 87 -15.26 -39.29 -8.04
N ASP A 88 -13.99 -39.46 -7.65
CA ASP A 88 -13.57 -40.43 -6.60
C ASP A 88 -13.58 -39.87 -5.16
N PHE A 89 -13.49 -38.54 -4.99
CA PHE A 89 -13.44 -37.90 -3.67
C PHE A 89 -14.83 -37.66 -3.03
N HIS A 90 -15.90 -37.72 -3.83
CA HIS A 90 -17.27 -37.39 -3.41
C HIS A 90 -17.94 -38.46 -2.54
N ASN A 91 -17.32 -39.64 -2.41
CA ASN A 91 -17.97 -40.82 -1.82
C ASN A 91 -17.68 -41.01 -0.31
N ARG A 92 -16.96 -40.10 0.37
CA ARG A 92 -16.45 -40.34 1.74
C ARG A 92 -16.59 -39.22 2.78
N GLN A 93 -17.08 -38.01 2.47
CA GLN A 93 -17.26 -36.93 3.47
C GLN A 93 -18.51 -36.06 3.21
N ASN A 94 -19.05 -35.44 4.27
CA ASN A 94 -20.19 -34.51 4.19
C ASN A 94 -19.90 -33.37 3.19
N THR A 95 -20.54 -33.45 2.02
CA THR A 95 -20.33 -32.56 0.87
C THR A 95 -20.39 -31.06 1.21
N GLY A 96 -21.22 -30.67 2.19
CA GLY A 96 -21.40 -29.26 2.57
C GLY A 96 -20.20 -28.61 3.27
N ASP A 97 -19.47 -29.35 4.12
CA ASP A 97 -18.37 -28.80 4.91
C ASP A 97 -17.07 -28.70 4.09
N VAL A 98 -16.88 -29.64 3.15
CA VAL A 98 -15.81 -29.60 2.15
C VAL A 98 -16.00 -28.42 1.21
N VAL A 99 -17.20 -28.20 0.69
CA VAL A 99 -17.49 -27.06 -0.22
C VAL A 99 -17.33 -25.71 0.50
N PHE A 100 -17.72 -25.62 1.77
CA PHE A 100 -17.59 -24.40 2.58
C PHE A 100 -16.13 -24.06 2.91
N ARG A 101 -15.37 -25.02 3.45
CA ARG A 101 -13.94 -24.82 3.77
C ARG A 101 -13.12 -24.52 2.52
N LEU A 102 -13.37 -25.26 1.45
CA LEU A 102 -12.66 -25.08 0.20
C LEU A 102 -12.98 -23.74 -0.47
N SER A 103 -14.25 -23.31 -0.48
CA SER A 103 -14.61 -21.98 -1.02
C SER A 103 -13.99 -20.84 -0.21
N ASN A 104 -13.93 -21.00 1.12
CA ASN A 104 -13.37 -19.99 2.00
C ASN A 104 -11.83 -19.95 1.92
N ASP A 105 -11.16 -21.10 1.94
CA ASP A 105 -9.70 -21.21 1.84
C ASP A 105 -9.18 -20.78 0.47
N ILE A 106 -9.92 -21.10 -0.60
CA ILE A 106 -9.62 -20.62 -1.96
C ILE A 106 -9.78 -19.11 -2.04
N GLY A 107 -10.82 -18.53 -1.43
CA GLY A 107 -10.99 -17.08 -1.39
C GLY A 107 -9.80 -16.38 -0.74
N VAL A 108 -9.28 -16.94 0.36
CA VAL A 108 -8.09 -16.42 1.06
C VAL A 108 -6.84 -16.55 0.18
N ILE A 109 -6.57 -17.74 -0.38
CA ILE A 109 -5.42 -17.99 -1.26
C ILE A 109 -5.46 -17.07 -2.49
N GLN A 110 -6.63 -16.89 -3.09
CA GLN A 110 -6.87 -15.96 -4.21
C GLN A 110 -6.54 -14.51 -3.86
N SER A 111 -6.97 -14.04 -2.68
CA SER A 111 -6.73 -12.67 -2.25
C SER A 111 -5.25 -12.37 -2.02
N VAL A 112 -4.51 -13.34 -1.46
CA VAL A 112 -3.08 -13.23 -1.18
C VAL A 112 -2.27 -13.28 -2.48
N LEU A 113 -2.56 -14.23 -3.38
CA LEU A 113 -1.77 -14.42 -4.60
C LEU A 113 -1.95 -13.31 -5.63
N SER A 114 -3.15 -12.74 -5.77
CA SER A 114 -3.41 -11.81 -6.87
C SER A 114 -3.36 -10.36 -6.39
N ALA A 115 -4.15 -9.98 -5.38
CA ALA A 115 -4.24 -8.57 -4.99
C ALA A 115 -3.04 -8.10 -4.15
N SER A 116 -2.58 -8.91 -3.19
CA SER A 116 -1.46 -8.54 -2.32
C SER A 116 -0.12 -8.58 -3.04
N VAL A 117 0.14 -9.60 -3.86
CA VAL A 117 1.41 -9.71 -4.63
C VAL A 117 1.52 -8.60 -5.66
N LEU A 118 0.45 -8.31 -6.41
CA LEU A 118 0.48 -7.19 -7.37
C LEU A 118 0.72 -5.86 -6.67
N ARG A 119 0.15 -5.66 -5.47
CA ARG A 119 0.32 -4.40 -4.73
C ARG A 119 1.73 -4.29 -4.19
N PHE A 120 2.26 -5.38 -3.68
CA PHE A 120 3.64 -5.47 -3.23
C PHE A 120 4.61 -5.16 -4.38
N LEU A 121 4.42 -5.78 -5.54
CA LEU A 121 5.26 -5.56 -6.71
C LEU A 121 5.18 -4.11 -7.22
N TYR A 122 3.96 -3.54 -7.25
CA TYR A 122 3.73 -2.13 -7.55
C TYR A 122 4.51 -1.24 -6.58
N SER A 123 4.29 -1.38 -5.28
CA SER A 123 4.95 -0.57 -4.26
C SER A 123 6.47 -0.71 -4.28
N PHE A 124 6.97 -1.92 -4.55
CA PHE A 124 8.41 -2.19 -4.64
C PHE A 124 9.05 -1.53 -5.86
N LEU A 125 8.42 -1.60 -7.04
CA LEU A 125 8.89 -0.91 -8.25
C LEU A 125 8.87 0.61 -8.07
N THR A 126 7.77 1.15 -7.53
CA THR A 126 7.65 2.59 -7.27
C THR A 126 8.72 3.07 -6.29
N LEU A 127 8.99 2.32 -5.22
CA LEU A 127 10.05 2.64 -4.26
C LEU A 127 11.43 2.68 -4.92
N ILE A 128 11.78 1.64 -5.70
CA ILE A 128 13.07 1.57 -6.40
C ILE A 128 13.20 2.72 -7.40
N GLY A 129 12.16 2.96 -8.20
CA GLY A 129 12.20 4.04 -9.19
C GLY A 129 12.30 5.42 -8.54
N LEU A 130 11.64 5.63 -7.40
CA LEU A 130 11.73 6.87 -6.65
C LEU A 130 13.13 7.10 -6.08
N ILE A 131 13.74 6.07 -5.47
CA ILE A 131 15.14 6.12 -5.01
C ILE A 131 16.10 6.38 -6.17
N ALA A 132 15.94 5.68 -7.29
CA ALA A 132 16.82 5.79 -8.45
C ALA A 132 16.83 7.22 -9.02
N VAL A 133 15.66 7.83 -9.17
CA VAL A 133 15.56 9.17 -9.73
C VAL A 133 15.96 10.24 -8.71
N LEU A 134 15.64 10.10 -7.41
CA LEU A 134 16.14 11.01 -6.37
C LEU A 134 17.67 10.99 -6.31
N CYS A 135 18.27 9.81 -6.41
CA CYS A 135 19.72 9.65 -6.48
C CYS A 135 20.27 10.37 -7.72
N TRP A 136 19.64 10.22 -8.90
CA TRP A 136 20.11 10.92 -10.10
C TRP A 136 20.00 12.45 -10.00
N MET A 137 18.94 12.95 -9.37
CA MET A 137 18.60 14.38 -9.35
C MET A 137 19.35 15.17 -8.27
N ALA A 138 19.59 14.57 -7.10
CA ALA A 138 20.26 15.23 -5.97
C ALA A 138 20.84 14.22 -4.96
N VAL A 139 21.95 13.56 -5.35
CA VAL A 139 22.69 12.60 -4.51
C VAL A 139 22.98 13.18 -3.11
N ASP A 140 23.43 14.42 -3.03
CA ASP A 140 23.88 15.04 -1.76
C ASP A 140 22.73 15.22 -0.75
N LEU A 141 21.58 15.73 -1.20
CA LEU A 141 20.38 15.86 -0.36
C LEU A 141 19.80 14.49 0.01
N PHE A 142 19.82 13.54 -0.93
CA PHE A 142 19.35 12.19 -0.69
C PHE A 142 20.15 11.51 0.42
N LEU A 143 21.49 11.53 0.35
CA LEU A 143 22.37 11.00 1.40
C LEU A 143 22.15 11.67 2.75
N LEU A 144 21.99 13.00 2.78
CA LEU A 144 21.72 13.72 4.01
C LEU A 144 20.38 13.29 4.63
N SER A 145 19.32 13.16 3.83
CA SER A 145 18.01 12.68 4.31
C SER A 145 18.06 11.22 4.74
N MET A 146 18.83 10.39 4.03
CA MET A 146 18.96 8.96 4.32
C MET A 146 19.75 8.72 5.60
N ALA A 147 20.57 9.68 6.04
CA ALA A 147 21.20 9.67 7.36
C ALA A 147 20.23 10.00 8.51
N VAL A 148 19.12 10.69 8.24
CA VAL A 148 18.05 10.97 9.24
C VAL A 148 17.20 9.72 9.50
N VAL A 149 16.99 8.88 8.49
CA VAL A 149 16.22 7.64 8.59
C VAL A 149 16.73 6.69 9.70
N PRO A 150 18.01 6.30 9.78
CA PRO A 150 18.51 5.41 10.82
C PRO A 150 18.36 6.04 12.21
N PHE A 151 18.53 7.36 12.33
CA PHE A 151 18.29 8.06 13.60
C PHE A 151 16.83 7.92 14.05
N PHE A 152 15.88 8.04 13.13
CA PHE A 152 14.44 7.88 13.42
C PHE A 152 14.09 6.44 13.76
N VAL A 153 14.61 5.47 13.00
CA VAL A 153 14.40 4.04 13.22
C VAL A 153 14.97 3.60 14.57
N LEU A 154 16.16 4.07 14.94
CA LEU A 154 16.76 3.80 16.25
C LEU A 154 15.89 4.32 17.40
N ASN A 155 15.37 5.54 17.27
CA ASN A 155 14.41 6.08 18.24
C ASN A 155 13.15 5.21 18.30
N LEU A 156 12.59 4.81 17.15
CA LEU A 156 11.39 3.98 17.12
C LEU A 156 11.58 2.62 17.79
N ILE A 157 12.71 1.95 17.54
CA ILE A 157 13.06 0.66 18.16
C ILE A 157 13.26 0.84 19.66
N TYR A 158 13.88 1.94 20.09
CA TYR A 158 14.07 2.25 21.50
C TYR A 158 12.74 2.49 22.24
N PHE A 159 11.77 3.17 21.61
CA PHE A 159 10.45 3.46 22.19
C PHE A 159 9.43 2.30 22.04
N GLN A 160 9.61 1.42 21.06
CA GLN A 160 8.73 0.27 20.81
C GLN A 160 8.39 -0.59 22.05
N PRO A 161 9.35 -1.00 22.91
CA PRO A 161 9.03 -1.81 24.09
C PRO A 161 8.19 -1.05 25.11
N GLN A 162 8.22 0.28 25.13
CA GLN A 162 7.37 1.07 26.03
C GLN A 162 5.93 1.14 25.54
N ILE A 163 5.74 1.33 24.24
CA ILE A 163 4.40 1.35 23.63
C ILE A 163 3.71 -0.02 23.81
N LYS A 164 4.44 -1.12 23.58
CA LYS A 164 3.90 -2.48 23.79
C LYS A 164 3.40 -2.69 25.22
N LYS A 165 4.16 -2.26 26.24
CA LYS A 165 3.73 -2.37 27.65
C LYS A 165 2.44 -1.60 27.92
N VAL A 166 2.28 -0.41 27.35
CA VAL A 166 1.05 0.39 27.54
C VAL A 166 -0.15 -0.26 26.85
N VAL A 167 0.03 -0.80 25.64
CA VAL A 167 -1.03 -1.50 24.90
C VAL A 167 -1.47 -2.78 25.64
N GLU A 168 -0.54 -3.51 26.23
CA GLU A 168 -0.80 -4.74 27.00
C GLU A 168 -1.63 -4.44 28.26
N VAL A 169 -1.33 -3.33 28.96
CA VAL A 169 -2.14 -2.85 30.10
C VAL A 169 -3.56 -2.47 29.67
N ILE A 170 -3.73 -1.85 28.50
CA ILE A 170 -5.04 -1.49 27.96
C ILE A 170 -5.84 -2.73 27.56
N GLN A 171 -5.20 -3.71 26.90
CA GLN A 171 -5.84 -4.98 26.53
C GLN A 171 -6.29 -5.78 27.75
N HIS A 172 -5.46 -5.83 28.81
CA HIS A 172 -5.82 -6.47 30.07
C HIS A 172 -7.04 -5.80 30.73
N LYS A 173 -7.03 -4.46 30.85
CA LYS A 173 -8.19 -3.73 31.41
C LYS A 173 -9.45 -3.89 30.57
N GLY A 174 -9.33 -3.91 29.24
CA GLY A 174 -10.47 -4.14 28.35
C GLY A 174 -11.05 -5.54 28.49
N SER A 175 -10.21 -6.56 28.66
CA SER A 175 -10.63 -7.95 28.88
C SER A 175 -11.35 -8.11 30.23
N ASP A 176 -10.86 -7.45 31.29
CA ASP A 176 -11.48 -7.48 32.62
C ASP A 176 -12.87 -6.82 32.64
N ILE A 177 -13.05 -5.71 31.91
CA ILE A 177 -14.36 -5.05 31.77
C ILE A 177 -15.35 -5.97 31.04
N TYR A 178 -14.94 -6.57 29.92
CA TYR A 178 -15.77 -7.53 29.18
C TYR A 178 -16.16 -8.74 30.04
N ARG A 179 -15.23 -9.25 30.85
CA ARG A 179 -15.47 -10.39 31.74
C ARG A 179 -16.38 -10.03 32.92
N SER A 180 -16.25 -8.84 33.50
CA SER A 180 -17.11 -8.35 34.58
C SER A 180 -18.53 -8.00 34.15
N GLY A 181 -18.73 -7.61 32.88
CA GLY A 181 -20.05 -7.35 32.32
C GLY A 181 -20.88 -8.62 32.11
N LEU A 182 -20.24 -9.74 31.75
CA LEU A 182 -20.90 -11.04 31.54
C LEU A 182 -21.37 -11.71 32.83
N THR A 183 -20.77 -11.38 33.99
CA THR A 183 -21.17 -11.92 35.28
C THR A 183 -22.40 -11.23 35.89
N HIS A 184 -22.76 -10.05 35.41
CA HIS A 184 -23.88 -9.26 35.94
C HIS A 184 -25.19 -9.46 35.14
N SER A 185 -25.13 -9.92 33.88
CA SER A 185 -26.31 -10.14 33.02
C SER A 185 -26.84 -11.58 33.02
N SER A 186 -26.23 -12.49 33.80
CA SER A 186 -26.63 -13.90 33.85
C SER A 186 -27.63 -14.22 34.98
N TRP A 187 -28.13 -13.18 35.68
CA TRP A 187 -29.00 -13.31 36.85
C TRP A 187 -30.20 -12.34 36.87
N GLU A 188 -30.51 -11.71 35.74
CA GLU A 188 -31.78 -10.99 35.50
C GLU A 188 -32.55 -11.70 34.38
#